data_AF-A0A947CRJ1-F1
#
_entry.id   AF-A0A947CRJ1-F1
#
_cell.length_a   1.000
_cell.length_b   1.000
_cell.length_c   1.000
_cell.angle_alpha   90.00
_cell.angle_beta   90.00
_cell.angle_gamma   90.00
#
_symmetry.space_group_name_H-M   'P 1'
#
loop_
_entity.id
_entity.type
_entity.pdbx_description
1 polymer ?
#
loop_
_entity_poly.entity_id
_entity_poly.type
_entity_poly.pdbx_seq_one_letter_code
_entity_poly.pdbx_strand_id
1 'polypeptide(L)'
;MGFFDSISKGWEFMKQALAMARDDRSLLKPSVYQVLLSIVYWVIWVGVFIGADIDPESSTGAILGAVSLFGSFLIFYFFCGVTVNMIDVHLRGGTPSVKDGIADARQNFGAICVLALISTFVELLAKAARRRGEGGAAIVTSIIASIIETIWTVVAFLLLPAIIIEDCSLGDALKRVRALHKGNFLLVGLGEVGVRVVTNLFGFLVTLLIFGLGYVSFAVLGGTAGLVIGILSIGTVLSLFIAFATYLRMAYYTCL
;
A
#
# COMPACT_ATOMS: atom_id res chain seq x y z
N MET A 1 -5.49 20.78 19.22
CA MET A 1 -5.07 19.40 19.54
C MET A 1 -3.61 19.29 19.20
N GLY A 2 -2.75 19.03 20.19
CA GLY A 2 -1.29 19.11 20.02
C GLY A 2 -0.75 17.97 19.16
N PHE A 3 0.26 18.25 18.34
CA PHE A 3 0.98 17.27 17.51
C PHE A 3 1.42 16.02 18.29
N PHE A 4 1.89 16.21 19.53
CA PHE A 4 2.31 15.12 20.42
C PHE A 4 1.15 14.23 20.89
N ASP A 5 -0.05 14.77 21.05
CA ASP A 5 -1.24 14.00 21.45
C ASP A 5 -1.71 13.11 20.29
N SER A 6 -1.64 13.61 19.06
CA SER A 6 -1.90 12.84 17.84
C SER A 6 -0.89 11.69 17.66
N ILE A 7 0.39 11.93 17.95
CA ILE A 7 1.44 10.89 17.89
C ILE A 7 1.23 9.83 18.97
N SER A 8 0.90 10.24 20.21
CA SER A 8 0.67 9.30 21.31
C SER A 8 -0.52 8.38 21.03
N LYS A 9 -1.62 8.94 20.51
CA LYS A 9 -2.78 8.15 20.08
C LYS A 9 -2.41 7.19 18.96
N GLY A 10 -1.70 7.66 17.93
CA GLY A 10 -1.20 6.79 16.85
C GLY A 10 -0.33 5.63 17.36
N TRP A 11 0.50 5.88 18.38
CA TRP A 11 1.33 4.84 19.02
C TRP A 11 0.52 3.82 19.81
N GLU A 12 -0.49 4.24 20.56
CA GLU A 12 -1.41 3.33 21.25
C GLU A 12 -2.22 2.47 20.27
N PHE A 13 -2.71 3.06 19.17
CA PHE A 13 -3.41 2.32 18.12
C PHE A 13 -2.49 1.32 17.41
N MET A 14 -1.25 1.69 17.12
CA MET A 14 -0.28 0.77 16.54
C MET A 14 -0.02 -0.42 17.47
N LYS A 15 0.08 -0.18 18.78
CA LYS A 15 0.19 -1.26 19.77
C LYS A 15 -1.05 -2.17 19.78
N GLN A 16 -2.24 -1.61 19.64
CA GLN A 16 -3.49 -2.38 19.58
C GLN A 16 -3.56 -3.24 18.30
N ALA A 17 -3.22 -2.68 17.14
CA ALA A 17 -3.12 -3.42 15.89
C ALA A 17 -2.05 -4.54 15.98
N LEU A 18 -0.91 -4.26 16.63
CA LEU A 18 0.13 -5.26 16.86
C LEU A 18 -0.31 -6.37 17.83
N ALA A 19 -1.08 -6.02 18.87
CA ALA A 19 -1.64 -6.97 19.81
C ALA A 19 -2.66 -7.89 19.12
N MET A 20 -3.53 -7.32 18.27
CA MET A 20 -4.50 -8.09 17.49
C MET A 20 -3.81 -9.04 16.50
N ALA A 21 -2.76 -8.60 15.80
CA ALA A 21 -1.96 -9.47 14.93
C ALA A 21 -1.23 -10.59 15.68
N ARG A 22 -0.85 -10.31 16.94
CA ARG A 22 -0.18 -11.28 17.80
C ARG A 22 -1.16 -12.33 18.33
N ASP A 23 -2.37 -11.90 18.68
CA ASP A 23 -3.45 -12.76 19.17
C ASP A 23 -4.02 -13.62 18.03
N ASP A 24 -4.17 -13.06 16.83
CA ASP A 24 -4.63 -13.80 15.66
C ASP A 24 -3.68 -13.65 14.45
N ARG A 25 -2.71 -14.57 14.37
CA ARG A 25 -1.78 -14.64 13.23
C ARG A 25 -2.48 -14.88 11.89
N SER A 26 -3.76 -15.30 11.88
CA SER A 26 -4.48 -15.50 10.64
C SER A 26 -4.79 -14.18 9.91
N LEU A 27 -4.85 -13.06 10.64
CA LEU A 27 -5.09 -11.72 10.09
C LEU A 27 -3.94 -11.22 9.20
N LEU A 28 -2.73 -11.77 9.36
CA LEU A 28 -1.57 -11.42 8.55
C LEU A 28 -1.55 -12.16 7.20
N LYS A 29 -2.29 -13.27 7.07
CA LYS A 29 -2.26 -14.12 5.87
C LYS A 29 -2.63 -13.35 4.59
N PRO A 30 -3.69 -12.52 4.55
CA PRO A 30 -4.01 -11.76 3.35
C PRO A 30 -2.90 -10.80 2.93
N SER A 31 -2.25 -10.11 3.86
CA SER A 31 -1.15 -9.19 3.57
C SER A 31 0.10 -9.90 3.07
N VAL A 32 0.40 -11.11 3.58
CA VAL A 32 1.48 -11.94 3.05
C VAL A 32 1.17 -12.40 1.63
N TYR A 33 -0.06 -12.89 1.38
CA TYR A 33 -0.48 -13.29 0.03
C TYR A 33 -0.44 -12.13 -0.96
N GLN A 34 -0.88 -10.93 -0.54
CA GLN A 34 -0.80 -9.72 -1.34
C GLN A 34 0.63 -9.46 -1.80
N VAL A 35 1.61 -9.43 -0.88
CA VAL A 35 3.01 -9.13 -1.23
C VAL A 35 3.60 -10.18 -2.15
N LEU A 36 3.37 -11.46 -1.88
CA LEU A 36 3.83 -12.54 -2.74
C LEU A 36 3.24 -12.43 -4.15
N LEU A 37 1.93 -12.16 -4.26
CA LEU A 37 1.28 -12.00 -5.56
C LEU A 37 1.79 -10.75 -6.29
N SER A 38 2.02 -9.65 -5.57
CA SER A 38 2.60 -8.42 -6.14
C SER A 38 4.02 -8.64 -6.67
N ILE A 39 4.85 -9.41 -5.98
CA ILE A 39 6.21 -9.76 -6.45
C ILE A 39 6.11 -10.55 -7.75
N VAL A 40 5.31 -11.63 -7.77
CA VAL A 40 5.13 -12.46 -8.97
C VAL A 40 4.59 -11.63 -10.13
N TYR A 41 3.62 -10.76 -9.86
CA TYR A 41 3.03 -9.86 -10.84
C TYR A 41 4.09 -8.94 -11.48
N TRP A 42 4.92 -8.27 -10.67
CA TRP A 42 5.97 -7.40 -11.20
C TRP A 42 7.07 -8.16 -11.93
N VAL A 43 7.44 -9.36 -11.48
CA VAL A 43 8.41 -10.21 -12.19
C VAL A 43 7.92 -10.54 -13.59
N ILE A 44 6.63 -10.90 -13.73
CA ILE A 44 6.03 -11.18 -15.04
C ILE A 44 6.08 -9.93 -15.93
N TRP A 45 5.66 -8.77 -15.42
CA TRP A 45 5.66 -7.53 -16.21
C TRP A 45 7.06 -7.09 -16.62
N VAL A 46 8.04 -7.14 -15.72
CA VAL A 46 9.44 -6.86 -16.07
C VAL A 46 9.93 -7.83 -17.15
N GLY A 47 9.58 -9.12 -17.04
CA GLY A 47 9.86 -10.11 -18.06
C GLY A 47 9.23 -9.79 -19.42
N VAL A 48 8.01 -9.24 -19.44
CA VAL A 48 7.33 -8.78 -20.67
C VAL A 48 8.06 -7.58 -21.28
N PHE A 49 8.42 -6.57 -20.48
CA PHE A 49 9.14 -5.39 -20.96
C PHE A 49 10.51 -5.76 -21.57
N ILE A 50 11.26 -6.66 -20.93
CA ILE A 50 12.56 -7.12 -21.41
C ILE A 50 12.41 -8.07 -22.60
N GLY A 51 11.54 -9.07 -22.49
CA GLY A 51 11.41 -10.13 -23.49
C GLY A 51 10.80 -9.67 -24.82
N ALA A 52 9.99 -8.61 -24.80
CA ALA A 52 9.42 -8.01 -25.99
C ALA A 52 10.17 -6.74 -26.46
N ASP A 53 11.33 -6.42 -25.84
CA ASP A 53 12.16 -5.25 -26.14
C ASP A 53 11.36 -3.94 -26.21
N ILE A 54 10.46 -3.75 -25.23
CA ILE A 54 9.54 -2.62 -25.21
C ILE A 54 10.20 -1.47 -24.46
N ASP A 55 10.50 -0.40 -25.19
CA ASP A 55 10.96 0.84 -24.59
C ASP A 55 9.86 1.43 -23.69
N PRO A 56 10.10 1.61 -22.37
CA PRO A 56 9.15 2.22 -21.44
C PRO A 56 8.73 3.65 -21.82
N GLU A 57 9.54 4.35 -22.62
CA GLU A 57 9.24 5.70 -23.08
C GLU A 57 8.43 5.75 -24.38
N SER A 58 8.30 4.61 -25.07
CA SER A 58 7.44 4.50 -26.24
C SER A 58 5.96 4.62 -25.86
N SER A 59 5.11 4.97 -26.83
CA SER A 59 3.65 4.99 -26.67
C SER A 59 3.11 3.63 -26.22
N THR A 60 3.66 2.55 -26.76
CA THR A 60 3.34 1.16 -26.39
C THR A 60 3.77 0.86 -24.95
N GLY A 61 4.98 1.28 -24.55
CA GLY A 61 5.49 1.12 -23.19
C GLY A 61 4.67 1.89 -22.15
N ALA A 62 4.22 3.09 -22.50
CA ALA A 62 3.34 3.89 -21.63
C ALA A 62 1.97 3.23 -21.40
N ILE A 63 1.35 2.66 -22.45
CA ILE A 63 0.07 1.95 -22.34
C ILE A 63 0.25 0.68 -21.50
N LEU A 64 1.28 -0.13 -21.79
CA LEU A 64 1.57 -1.33 -21.02
C LEU A 64 1.89 -1.01 -19.57
N GLY A 65 2.62 0.08 -19.32
CA GLY A 65 2.90 0.58 -17.98
C GLY A 65 1.64 1.02 -17.23
N ALA A 66 0.67 1.63 -17.93
CA ALA A 66 -0.62 1.98 -17.33
C ALA A 66 -1.45 0.73 -16.99
N VAL A 67 -1.47 -0.27 -17.89
CA VAL A 67 -2.17 -1.54 -17.66
C VAL A 67 -1.54 -2.34 -16.51
N SER A 68 -0.21 -2.37 -16.44
CA SER A 68 0.51 -3.03 -15.34
C SER A 68 0.27 -2.33 -14.01
N LEU A 69 0.26 -0.99 -14.01
CA LEU A 69 -0.06 -0.21 -12.82
C LEU A 69 -1.50 -0.47 -12.34
N PHE A 70 -2.46 -0.52 -13.27
CA PHE A 70 -3.85 -0.82 -12.94
C PHE A 70 -4.03 -2.19 -12.29
N GLY A 71 -3.44 -3.23 -12.87
CA GLY A 71 -3.52 -4.56 -12.28
C GLY A 71 -2.82 -4.64 -10.93
N SER A 72 -1.70 -3.91 -10.74
CA SER A 72 -1.04 -3.81 -9.43
C SER A 72 -1.96 -3.19 -8.37
N PHE A 73 -2.65 -2.09 -8.69
CA PHE A 73 -3.62 -1.47 -7.77
C PHE A 73 -4.82 -2.36 -7.50
N LEU A 74 -5.30 -3.10 -8.50
CA LEU A 74 -6.41 -4.02 -8.36
C LEU A 74 -6.07 -5.16 -7.41
N ILE A 75 -4.89 -5.77 -7.57
CA ILE A 75 -4.38 -6.80 -6.64
C ILE A 75 -4.28 -6.20 -5.23
N PHE A 76 -3.66 -5.03 -5.10
CA PHE A 76 -3.49 -4.35 -3.82
C PHE A 76 -4.83 -4.15 -3.11
N TYR A 77 -5.78 -3.45 -3.73
CA TYR A 77 -7.07 -3.14 -3.11
C TYR A 77 -7.92 -4.39 -2.85
N PHE A 78 -7.80 -5.43 -3.67
CA PHE A 78 -8.50 -6.69 -3.45
C PHE A 78 -8.08 -7.34 -2.13
N PHE A 79 -6.77 -7.56 -1.90
CA PHE A 79 -6.30 -8.17 -0.65
C PHE A 79 -6.44 -7.24 0.55
N CYS A 80 -6.33 -5.93 0.34
CA CYS A 80 -6.67 -4.94 1.34
C CYS A 80 -8.14 -5.10 1.77
N GLY A 81 -9.07 -5.32 0.83
CA GLY A 81 -10.48 -5.58 1.14
C GLY A 81 -10.69 -6.89 1.93
N VAL A 82 -9.99 -7.97 1.55
CA VAL A 82 -9.98 -9.23 2.32
C VAL A 82 -9.52 -9.00 3.76
N THR A 83 -8.48 -8.17 3.94
CA THR A 83 -7.94 -7.84 5.26
C THR A 83 -8.97 -7.06 6.09
N VAL A 84 -9.66 -6.10 5.49
CA VAL A 84 -10.70 -5.32 6.18
C VAL A 84 -11.84 -6.21 6.66
N ASN A 85 -12.35 -7.10 5.81
CA ASN A 85 -13.41 -8.03 6.21
C ASN A 85 -12.98 -8.90 7.40
N MET A 86 -11.76 -9.45 7.35
CA MET A 86 -11.23 -10.27 8.45
C MET A 86 -11.07 -9.49 9.76
N ILE A 87 -10.66 -8.22 9.69
CA ILE A 87 -10.57 -7.34 10.87
C ILE A 87 -11.98 -7.06 11.43
N ASP A 88 -12.97 -6.74 10.59
CA ASP A 88 -14.35 -6.49 11.04
C ASP A 88 -14.96 -7.74 11.71
N VAL A 89 -14.77 -8.93 11.13
CA VAL A 89 -15.24 -10.20 11.73
C VAL A 89 -14.57 -10.46 13.08
N HIS A 90 -13.27 -10.22 13.19
CA HIS A 90 -12.54 -10.40 14.45
C HIS A 90 -13.02 -9.40 15.52
N LEU A 91 -13.23 -8.12 15.16
CA LEU A 91 -13.76 -7.09 16.05
C LEU A 91 -15.17 -7.40 16.57
N ARG A 92 -15.98 -8.11 15.79
CA ARG A 92 -17.32 -8.59 16.19
C ARG A 92 -17.29 -9.87 17.03
N GLY A 93 -16.11 -10.41 17.34
CA GLY A 93 -15.93 -11.65 18.11
C GLY A 93 -16.12 -12.94 17.29
N GLY A 94 -16.13 -12.85 15.96
CA GLY A 94 -16.20 -14.00 15.06
C GLY A 94 -14.83 -14.62 14.78
N THR A 95 -14.81 -15.78 14.11
CA THR A 95 -13.57 -16.43 13.65
C THR A 95 -13.17 -15.92 12.26
N PRO A 96 -12.09 -15.14 12.12
CA PRO A 96 -11.70 -14.59 10.83
C PRO A 96 -11.22 -15.68 9.87
N SER A 97 -11.71 -15.62 8.63
CA SER A 97 -11.45 -16.63 7.59
C SER A 97 -11.10 -15.94 6.28
N VAL A 98 -9.97 -16.35 5.69
CA VAL A 98 -9.52 -15.84 4.39
C VAL A 98 -10.51 -16.17 3.28
N LYS A 99 -11.23 -17.31 3.39
CA LYS A 99 -12.22 -17.71 2.39
C LYS A 99 -13.40 -16.74 2.35
N ASP A 100 -13.86 -16.33 3.53
CA ASP A 100 -15.01 -15.45 3.66
C ASP A 100 -14.64 -14.03 3.21
N GLY A 101 -13.45 -13.55 3.59
CA GLY A 101 -12.94 -12.26 3.08
C GLY A 101 -12.72 -12.24 1.56
N ILE A 102 -12.29 -13.35 0.94
CA ILE A 102 -12.20 -13.45 -0.53
C ILE A 102 -13.58 -13.44 -1.18
N ALA A 103 -14.56 -14.13 -0.59
CA ALA A 103 -15.93 -14.13 -1.10
C ALA A 103 -16.55 -12.72 -1.07
N ASP A 104 -16.29 -11.99 0.01
CA ASP A 104 -16.75 -10.62 0.22
C ASP A 104 -16.08 -9.61 -0.73
N ALA A 105 -14.75 -9.69 -0.84
CA ALA A 105 -13.99 -8.86 -1.79
C ALA A 105 -14.39 -9.13 -3.25
N ARG A 106 -14.88 -10.34 -3.57
CA ARG A 106 -15.41 -10.67 -4.91
C ARG A 106 -16.78 -10.03 -5.16
N GLN A 107 -17.64 -9.94 -4.16
CA GLN A 107 -18.93 -9.24 -4.31
C GLN A 107 -18.71 -7.75 -4.59
N ASN A 108 -17.74 -7.16 -3.90
CA ASN A 108 -17.35 -5.75 -4.06
C ASN A 108 -16.33 -5.49 -5.18
N PHE A 109 -16.04 -6.49 -6.03
CA PHE A 109 -15.00 -6.40 -7.06
C PHE A 109 -15.20 -5.23 -8.03
N GLY A 110 -16.45 -4.90 -8.37
CA GLY A 110 -16.77 -3.76 -9.23
C GLY A 110 -16.31 -2.42 -8.63
N ALA A 111 -16.59 -2.18 -7.35
CA ALA A 111 -16.16 -0.97 -6.65
C ALA A 111 -14.63 -0.92 -6.50
N ILE A 112 -13.99 -2.07 -6.22
CA ILE A 112 -12.53 -2.21 -6.15
C ILE A 112 -11.89 -1.89 -7.50
N CYS A 113 -12.46 -2.36 -8.61
CA CYS A 113 -11.97 -2.04 -9.96
C CYS A 113 -12.01 -0.54 -10.23
N VAL A 114 -13.11 0.14 -9.88
CA VAL A 114 -13.23 1.58 -10.06
C VAL A 114 -12.21 2.32 -9.18
N LEU A 115 -12.01 1.89 -7.93
CA LEU A 115 -11.02 2.48 -7.03
C LEU A 115 -9.58 2.32 -7.58
N ALA A 116 -9.26 1.14 -8.10
CA ALA A 116 -7.97 0.85 -8.73
C ALA A 116 -7.76 1.71 -9.97
N LEU A 117 -8.80 1.89 -10.78
CA LEU A 117 -8.76 2.72 -11.98
C LEU A 117 -8.48 4.17 -11.63
N ILE A 118 -9.21 4.76 -10.68
CA ILE A 118 -8.96 6.14 -10.26
C ILE A 118 -7.55 6.29 -9.66
N SER A 119 -7.09 5.32 -8.88
CA SER A 119 -5.73 5.34 -8.32
C SER A 119 -4.64 5.30 -9.39
N THR A 120 -4.86 4.51 -10.43
CA THR A 120 -4.00 4.46 -11.62
C THR A 120 -3.94 5.82 -12.30
N PHE A 121 -5.10 6.46 -12.50
CA PHE A 121 -5.16 7.80 -13.07
C PHE A 121 -4.42 8.84 -12.22
N VAL A 122 -4.62 8.85 -10.90
CA VAL A 122 -3.93 9.78 -10.00
C VAL A 122 -2.42 9.60 -10.06
N GLU A 123 -1.94 8.36 -10.04
CA GLU A 123 -0.51 8.04 -10.12
C GLU A 123 0.09 8.44 -11.47
N LEU A 124 -0.62 8.19 -12.58
CA LEU A 124 -0.20 8.61 -13.92
C LEU A 124 -0.16 10.15 -14.06
N LEU A 125 -1.15 10.84 -13.50
CA LEU A 125 -1.18 12.31 -13.45
C LEU A 125 -0.03 12.86 -12.62
N ALA A 126 0.26 12.28 -11.46
CA ALA A 126 1.38 12.67 -10.62
C ALA A 126 2.74 12.43 -11.33
N LYS A 127 2.89 11.29 -12.01
CA LYS A 127 4.07 11.00 -12.85
C LYS A 127 4.22 12.00 -14.00
N ALA A 128 3.13 12.33 -14.70
CA ALA A 128 3.15 13.31 -15.78
C ALA A 128 3.48 14.73 -15.29
N ALA A 129 2.95 15.13 -14.13
CA ALA A 129 3.25 16.41 -13.51
C ALA A 129 4.73 16.53 -13.13
N ARG A 130 5.33 15.44 -12.62
CA ARG A 130 6.77 15.39 -12.31
C ARG A 130 7.66 15.47 -13.55
N ARG A 131 7.30 14.77 -14.63
CA ARG A 131 8.06 14.82 -15.91
C ARG A 131 8.03 16.21 -16.57
N ARG A 132 6.94 16.96 -16.43
CA ARG A 132 6.85 18.34 -16.98
C ARG A 132 7.57 19.39 -16.13
N GLY A 133 7.99 19.06 -14.91
CA GLY A 133 8.56 19.99 -13.95
C GLY A 133 10.06 20.26 -14.14
N GLU A 134 10.71 19.79 -15.20
CA GLU A 134 12.16 19.89 -15.37
C GLU A 134 12.62 21.36 -15.48
N GLY A 135 13.28 21.86 -14.41
CA GLY A 135 13.74 23.26 -14.26
C GLY A 135 13.61 23.78 -12.81
N GLY A 136 13.71 25.11 -12.61
CA GLY A 136 13.62 25.76 -11.28
C GLY A 136 12.30 25.53 -10.51
N ALA A 137 11.27 24.97 -11.17
CA ALA A 137 9.98 24.58 -10.60
C ALA A 137 9.85 23.06 -10.30
N ALA A 138 10.91 22.26 -10.52
CA ALA A 138 10.92 20.81 -10.27
C ALA A 138 10.59 20.46 -8.81
N ILE A 139 11.10 21.27 -7.88
CA ILE A 139 10.86 21.08 -6.45
C ILE A 139 9.39 21.34 -6.12
N VAL A 140 8.78 22.38 -6.70
CA VAL A 140 7.38 22.74 -6.42
C VAL A 140 6.42 21.70 -7.03
N THR A 141 6.65 21.28 -8.27
CA THR A 141 5.81 20.29 -8.96
C THR A 141 5.88 18.91 -8.31
N SER A 142 7.08 18.48 -7.87
CA SER A 142 7.24 17.23 -7.13
C SER A 142 6.57 17.24 -5.76
N ILE A 143 6.65 18.36 -5.03
CA ILE A 143 5.94 18.53 -3.75
C ILE A 143 4.43 18.44 -3.96
N ILE A 144 3.87 19.17 -4.93
CA ILE A 144 2.42 19.14 -5.19
C ILE A 144 1.97 17.74 -5.59
N ALA A 145 2.70 17.06 -6.48
CA ALA A 145 2.39 15.68 -6.87
C ALA A 145 2.39 14.73 -5.66
N SER A 146 3.37 14.87 -4.77
CA SER A 146 3.45 14.06 -3.56
C SER A 146 2.28 14.31 -2.59
N ILE A 147 1.80 15.55 -2.50
CA ILE A 147 0.65 15.92 -1.68
C ILE A 147 -0.63 15.29 -2.25
N ILE A 148 -0.84 15.40 -3.57
CA ILE A 148 -2.01 14.81 -4.23
C ILE A 148 -2.06 13.30 -4.03
N GLU A 149 -0.93 12.61 -4.20
CA GLU A 149 -0.82 11.17 -3.92
C GLU A 149 -1.14 10.84 -2.47
N THR A 150 -0.65 11.64 -1.53
CA THR A 150 -0.90 11.43 -0.09
C THR A 150 -2.40 11.55 0.21
N ILE A 151 -3.01 12.64 -0.25
CA ILE A 151 -4.44 12.88 -0.05
C ILE A 151 -5.26 11.77 -0.69
N TRP A 152 -4.91 11.34 -1.90
CA TRP A 152 -5.59 10.24 -2.57
C TRP A 152 -5.46 8.94 -1.81
N THR A 153 -4.26 8.64 -1.29
CA THR A 153 -4.00 7.42 -0.51
C THR A 153 -4.88 7.37 0.74
N VAL A 154 -4.97 8.48 1.48
CA VAL A 154 -5.88 8.62 2.64
C VAL A 154 -7.32 8.34 2.23
N VAL A 155 -7.79 8.99 1.17
CA VAL A 155 -9.16 8.85 0.69
C VAL A 155 -9.44 7.41 0.28
N ALA A 156 -8.54 6.78 -0.47
CA ALA A 156 -8.68 5.40 -0.89
C ALA A 156 -8.76 4.42 0.29
N PHE A 157 -7.96 4.66 1.33
CA PHE A 157 -8.01 3.83 2.54
C PHE A 157 -9.23 4.06 3.42
N LEU A 158 -9.90 5.21 3.33
CA LEU A 158 -11.20 5.42 3.99
C LEU A 158 -12.35 4.85 3.17
N LEU A 159 -12.24 4.92 1.84
CA LEU A 159 -13.24 4.36 0.94
C LEU A 159 -13.28 2.84 1.00
N LEU A 160 -12.11 2.19 1.11
CA LEU A 160 -12.05 0.74 1.02
C LEU A 160 -12.85 0.03 2.15
N PRO A 161 -12.74 0.41 3.44
CA PRO A 161 -13.58 -0.15 4.48
C PRO A 161 -15.05 0.17 4.30
N ALA A 162 -15.39 1.39 3.86
CA ALA A 162 -16.79 1.73 3.58
C ALA A 162 -17.38 0.85 2.47
N ILE A 163 -16.61 0.58 1.41
CA ILE A 163 -17.03 -0.30 0.30
C ILE A 163 -17.24 -1.73 0.80
N ILE A 164 -16.30 -2.26 1.57
CA ILE A 164 -16.29 -3.66 1.99
C ILE A 164 -17.31 -3.94 3.11
N ILE A 165 -17.42 -3.04 4.09
CA ILE A 165 -18.29 -3.26 5.26
C ILE A 165 -19.75 -2.89 4.94
N GLU A 166 -19.98 -1.85 4.13
CA GLU A 166 -21.34 -1.40 3.79
C GLU A 166 -21.84 -1.95 2.43
N ASP A 167 -21.09 -2.83 1.76
CA ASP A 167 -21.40 -3.41 0.43
C ASP A 167 -21.87 -2.36 -0.59
N CYS A 168 -21.24 -1.19 -0.56
CA CYS A 168 -21.74 -0.01 -1.25
C CYS A 168 -20.89 0.37 -2.48
N SER A 169 -21.53 1.03 -3.44
CA SER A 169 -20.83 1.56 -4.61
C SER A 169 -19.81 2.63 -4.20
N LEU A 170 -18.74 2.81 -4.97
CA LEU A 170 -17.69 3.80 -4.68
C LEU A 170 -18.25 5.22 -4.51
N GLY A 171 -19.31 5.57 -5.23
CA GLY A 171 -19.99 6.86 -5.12
C GLY A 171 -20.70 7.06 -3.78
N ASP A 172 -21.30 6.00 -3.24
CA ASP A 172 -22.02 6.05 -1.96
C ASP A 172 -21.04 5.99 -0.78
N ALA A 173 -19.99 5.16 -0.89
CA ALA A 173 -18.85 5.17 0.02
C ALA A 173 -18.25 6.59 0.14
N LEU A 174 -18.10 7.31 -0.97
CA LEU A 174 -17.58 8.68 -0.97
C LEU A 174 -18.51 9.67 -0.26
N LYS A 175 -19.83 9.56 -0.46
CA LYS A 175 -20.80 10.39 0.26
C LYS A 175 -20.75 10.12 1.76
N ARG A 176 -20.60 8.84 2.15
CA ARG A 176 -20.52 8.40 3.54
C ARG A 176 -19.26 8.91 4.22
N VAL A 177 -18.09 8.71 3.60
CA VAL A 177 -16.81 9.27 4.07
C VAL A 177 -16.89 10.79 4.17
N ARG A 178 -17.51 11.47 3.19
CA ARG A 178 -17.79 12.92 3.25
C ARG A 178 -18.70 13.33 4.41
N ALA A 179 -19.70 12.53 4.75
CA ALA A 179 -20.61 12.80 5.86
C ALA A 179 -19.94 12.58 7.21
N LEU A 180 -19.15 11.50 7.36
CA LEU A 180 -18.42 11.16 8.59
C LEU A 180 -17.29 12.15 8.89
N HIS A 181 -16.58 12.63 7.87
CA HIS A 181 -15.40 13.48 8.04
C HIS A 181 -15.63 14.97 7.77
N LYS A 182 -16.90 15.41 7.70
CA LYS A 182 -17.29 16.82 7.50
C LYS A 182 -16.71 17.70 8.63
N GLY A 183 -15.52 18.27 8.40
CA GLY A 183 -14.83 19.18 9.32
C GLY A 183 -13.39 18.80 9.69
N ASN A 184 -12.97 17.53 9.52
CA ASN A 184 -11.66 17.04 10.01
C ASN A 184 -10.75 16.41 8.93
N PHE A 185 -11.04 16.60 7.64
CA PHE A 185 -10.19 16.10 6.54
C PHE A 185 -8.73 16.53 6.63
N LEU A 186 -8.47 17.75 7.12
CA LEU A 186 -7.12 18.25 7.32
C LEU A 186 -6.36 17.46 8.40
N LEU A 187 -7.06 17.00 9.43
CA LEU A 187 -6.49 16.28 10.58
C LEU A 187 -6.17 14.82 10.23
N VAL A 188 -6.99 14.18 9.40
CA VAL A 188 -6.69 12.85 8.83
C VAL A 188 -5.57 12.91 7.80
N GLY A 189 -5.56 13.95 6.95
CA GLY A 189 -4.47 14.19 6.00
C GLY A 189 -3.14 14.52 6.68
N LEU A 190 -3.15 15.31 7.75
CA LEU A 190 -1.96 15.61 8.57
C LEU A 190 -1.50 14.38 9.38
N GLY A 191 -2.43 13.55 9.85
CA GLY A 191 -2.13 12.26 10.48
C GLY A 191 -1.36 11.34 9.55
N GLU A 192 -1.73 11.31 8.26
CA GLU A 192 -1.00 10.53 7.25
C GLU A 192 0.37 11.08 6.91
N VAL A 193 0.56 12.40 6.90
CA VAL A 193 1.90 12.98 6.78
C VAL A 193 2.77 12.52 7.95
N GLY A 194 2.24 12.48 9.17
CA GLY A 194 2.92 11.92 10.34
C GLY A 194 3.25 10.43 10.18
N VAL A 195 2.27 9.61 9.78
CA VAL A 195 2.45 8.16 9.55
C VAL A 195 3.43 7.91 8.40
N ARG A 196 3.43 8.71 7.33
CA ARG A 196 4.33 8.56 6.19
C ARG A 196 5.76 9.01 6.53
N VAL A 197 5.94 10.05 7.35
CA VAL A 197 7.26 10.41 7.89
C VAL A 197 7.80 9.29 8.76
N VAL A 198 6.97 8.72 9.65
CA VAL A 198 7.36 7.58 10.48
C VAL A 198 7.65 6.34 9.63
N THR A 199 6.79 6.03 8.65
CA THR A 199 6.94 4.87 7.75
C THR A 199 8.15 5.03 6.83
N ASN A 200 8.45 6.23 6.35
CA ASN A 200 9.66 6.51 5.57
C ASN A 200 10.91 6.45 6.44
N LEU A 201 10.85 6.87 7.72
CA LEU A 201 11.97 6.76 8.65
C LEU A 201 12.26 5.28 9.00
N PHE A 202 11.21 4.49 9.24
CA PHE A 202 11.32 3.03 9.39
C PHE A 202 11.78 2.35 8.09
N GLY A 203 11.26 2.79 6.94
CA GLY A 203 11.68 2.31 5.62
C GLY A 203 13.14 2.65 5.31
N PHE A 204 13.62 3.80 5.76
CA PHE A 204 15.03 4.19 5.68
C PHE A 204 15.92 3.30 6.55
N LEU A 205 15.50 3.03 7.79
CA LEU A 205 16.19 2.07 8.68
C LEU A 205 16.26 0.67 8.09
N VAL A 206 15.17 0.19 7.48
CA VAL A 206 15.11 -1.11 6.81
C VAL A 206 15.97 -1.13 5.54
N THR A 207 15.99 -0.04 4.79
CA THR A 207 16.86 0.11 3.61
C THR A 207 18.34 0.07 4.02
N LEU A 208 18.70 0.72 5.13
CA LEU A 208 20.03 0.63 5.73
C LEU A 208 20.36 -0.80 6.18
N LEU A 209 19.41 -1.50 6.80
CA LEU A 209 19.55 -2.91 7.20
C LEU A 209 19.76 -3.83 5.99
N ILE A 210 19.03 -3.59 4.90
CA ILE A 210 19.13 -4.31 3.63
C ILE A 210 20.47 -4.05 2.96
N PHE A 211 20.93 -2.80 2.91
CA PHE A 211 22.26 -2.45 2.39
C PHE A 211 23.36 -3.08 3.26
N GLY A 212 23.20 -3.07 4.58
CA GLY A 212 24.13 -3.71 5.52
C GLY A 212 24.18 -5.23 5.33
N LEU A 213 23.03 -5.90 5.27
CA LEU A 213 22.93 -7.34 5.01
C LEU A 213 23.48 -7.71 3.63
N GLY A 214 23.18 -6.92 2.60
CA GLY A 214 23.72 -7.13 1.25
C GLY A 214 25.23 -6.96 1.19
N TYR A 215 25.75 -5.92 1.83
CA TYR A 215 27.19 -5.67 1.92
C TYR A 215 27.91 -6.80 2.67
N VAL A 216 27.38 -7.24 3.82
CA VAL A 216 27.94 -8.34 4.61
C VAL A 216 27.87 -9.66 3.85
N SER A 217 26.76 -9.95 3.17
CA SER A 217 26.60 -11.18 2.37
C SER A 217 27.60 -11.24 1.20
N PHE A 218 27.82 -10.11 0.53
CA PHE A 218 28.79 -10.00 -0.56
C PHE A 218 30.24 -10.06 -0.05
N ALA A 219 30.53 -9.41 1.08
CA ALA A 219 31.86 -9.36 1.68
C ALA A 219 32.32 -10.69 2.31
N VAL A 220 31.40 -11.47 2.88
CA VAL A 220 31.73 -12.73 3.60
C VAL A 220 31.83 -13.93 2.65
N LEU A 221 30.92 -14.05 1.68
CA LEU A 221 30.85 -15.24 0.82
C LEU A 221 31.59 -15.08 -0.51
N GLY A 222 31.63 -13.87 -1.07
CA GLY A 222 32.22 -13.60 -2.38
C GLY A 222 31.55 -14.35 -3.55
N GLY A 223 31.79 -13.85 -4.77
CA GLY A 223 31.35 -14.52 -6.01
C GLY A 223 29.82 -14.61 -6.20
N THR A 224 29.41 -15.53 -7.08
CA THR A 224 27.99 -15.74 -7.45
C THR A 224 27.14 -16.27 -6.30
N ALA A 225 27.73 -17.06 -5.39
CA ALA A 225 27.02 -17.60 -4.21
C ALA A 225 26.64 -16.51 -3.20
N GLY A 226 27.54 -15.56 -2.92
CA GLY A 226 27.26 -14.40 -2.06
C GLY A 226 26.17 -13.49 -2.62
N LEU A 227 26.14 -13.31 -3.95
CA LEU A 227 25.08 -12.55 -4.63
C LEU A 227 23.71 -13.22 -4.53
N VAL A 228 23.63 -14.53 -4.77
CA VAL A 228 22.35 -15.27 -4.70
C VAL A 228 21.79 -15.27 -3.27
N ILE A 229 22.62 -15.54 -2.27
CA ILE A 229 22.21 -15.55 -0.85
C ILE A 229 21.86 -14.14 -0.38
N GLY A 230 22.61 -13.13 -0.82
CA GLY A 230 22.30 -11.72 -0.56
C GLY A 230 20.95 -11.32 -1.13
N ILE A 231 20.67 -11.62 -2.40
CA ILE A 231 19.39 -11.31 -3.05
C ILE A 231 18.22 -12.03 -2.36
N LEU A 232 18.38 -13.30 -2.01
CA LEU A 232 17.32 -14.09 -1.36
C LEU A 232 17.02 -13.60 0.05
N SER A 233 18.04 -13.31 0.85
CA SER A 233 17.88 -12.79 2.21
C SER A 233 17.27 -11.39 2.22
N ILE A 234 17.77 -10.49 1.36
CA ILE A 234 17.21 -9.15 1.15
C ILE A 234 15.75 -9.23 0.71
N GLY A 235 15.45 -10.06 -0.31
CA GLY A 235 14.09 -10.21 -0.82
C GLY A 235 13.12 -10.72 0.24
N THR A 236 13.55 -11.69 1.06
CA THR A 236 12.73 -12.23 2.15
C THR A 236 12.45 -11.18 3.22
N VAL A 237 13.49 -10.49 3.70
CA VAL A 237 13.35 -9.44 4.73
C VAL A 237 12.50 -8.27 4.22
N LEU A 238 12.71 -7.85 2.97
CA LEU A 238 11.94 -6.78 2.34
C LEU A 238 10.47 -7.17 2.19
N SER A 239 10.17 -8.40 1.75
CA SER A 239 8.79 -8.86 1.58
C SER A 239 8.03 -8.91 2.90
N LEU A 240 8.67 -9.38 3.98
CA LEU A 240 8.10 -9.41 5.32
C LEU A 240 7.86 -8.01 5.86
N PHE A 241 8.80 -7.09 5.65
CA PHE A 241 8.64 -5.70 6.05
C PHE A 241 7.47 -5.03 5.33
N ILE A 242 7.37 -5.19 4.01
CA ILE A 242 6.28 -4.60 3.22
C ILE A 242 4.92 -5.19 3.64
N ALA A 243 4.85 -6.51 3.87
CA ALA A 243 3.61 -7.15 4.31
C ALA A 243 3.16 -6.60 5.66
N PHE A 244 4.10 -6.48 6.60
CA PHE A 244 3.86 -5.94 7.93
C PHE A 244 3.49 -4.45 7.90
N ALA A 245 4.20 -3.63 7.13
CA ALA A 245 3.90 -2.21 6.96
C ALA A 245 2.53 -1.98 6.31
N THR A 246 2.18 -2.80 5.31
CA THR A 246 0.87 -2.74 4.66
C THR A 246 -0.22 -3.12 5.65
N TYR A 247 -0.04 -4.20 6.41
CA TYR A 247 -0.98 -4.60 7.46
C TYR A 247 -1.20 -3.50 8.50
N LEU A 248 -0.13 -2.90 9.05
CA LEU A 248 -0.23 -1.80 10.03
C LEU A 248 -1.00 -0.61 9.45
N ARG A 249 -0.76 -0.29 8.19
CA ARG A 249 -1.45 0.80 7.50
C ARG A 249 -2.93 0.49 7.34
N MET A 250 -3.30 -0.72 6.92
CA MET A 250 -4.71 -1.12 6.81
C MET A 250 -5.42 -1.10 8.17
N ALA A 251 -4.81 -1.71 9.18
CA ALA A 251 -5.38 -1.76 10.53
C ALA A 251 -5.62 -0.36 11.11
N TYR A 252 -4.74 0.61 10.80
CA TYR A 252 -4.93 2.00 11.20
C TYR A 252 -6.19 2.63 10.58
N TYR A 253 -6.46 2.42 9.29
CA TYR A 253 -7.63 3.00 8.63
C TYR A 253 -8.93 2.28 8.92
N THR A 254 -8.90 0.98 9.20
CA THR A 254 -10.11 0.23 9.55
C THR A 254 -10.63 0.58 10.94
N CYS A 255 -9.73 0.98 11.86
CA CYS A 255 -10.10 1.37 13.23
C CYS A 255 -10.44 2.86 13.41
N LEU A 256 -10.48 3.64 12.32
CA LEU A 256 -10.68 5.10 12.31
C LEU A 256 -12.10 5.44 11.84
#